data_AF-A0AAE2EIY4-F1
#
_entry.id   AF-A0AAE2EIY4-F1
#
_cell.length_a   1.000
_cell.length_b   1.000
_cell.length_c   1.000
_cell.angle_alpha   90.00
_cell.angle_beta   90.00
_cell.angle_gamma   90.00
#
_symmetry.space_group_name_H-M   'P 1'
#
loop_
_entity.id
_entity.type
_entity.pdbx_description
1 polymer ?
#
loop_
_entity_poly.entity_id
_entity_poly.type
_entity_poly.pdbx_seq_one_letter_code
_entity_poly.pdbx_strand_id
1 'polypeptide(L)'
;MQIPIIKPKKGPPLTIEEISEIKQHSSYEKSYLKTFNKYKKKVEHRIYFKTSFWWDIFIIALAALANTITTDYFILATGDTGLFPGGTATIARFLSIVLDKHITSISTSSSFFIFLFIVNLPFFVFGFIKVGIKFTLTSLLYILLSIGWDQIITRLPIINPNEWSLIINYELISSLPTEWSSKLWLFVFSIFGGFFLGTTYSLTYRVGSSTAGTDFISSYVSKKYNKQIGSINMKINFTLLLIFVILNTVIMPIYKIDPTAKLSVLNTLTDEQFTEIYNKAKDSGKFILDSNSHHHFYLPSDWSVSDQQLWTRQQIAQIIASNTNFTNYDNLTTIIKLKFVFGPSLFASFICFVIQGVVIDKIYPKNKLFTVLISTTKPREVKNYLFESGYRNNIHFLENQTVKKENGYIAQSVIMIHIGLMDWKPLQAGANNIDPDMMISFIRTKQVKGPWSYSLDTQKRELSLYKKVITDRRLMARIEKESILLTKQRITNDKKLKNKSKTF
;
A
#
# COMPACT_ATOMS: atom_id res chain seq x y z
N MET A 1 -33.46 6.12 11.64
CA MET A 1 -33.85 5.32 12.82
C MET A 1 -33.52 3.85 12.54
N GLN A 2 -32.50 3.29 13.20
CA GLN A 2 -32.18 1.86 13.10
C GLN A 2 -33.14 1.06 14.00
N ILE A 3 -33.89 0.12 13.43
CA ILE A 3 -34.76 -0.79 14.17
C ILE A 3 -33.86 -1.68 15.06
N PRO A 4 -34.09 -1.75 16.38
CA PRO A 4 -33.21 -2.48 17.30
C PRO A 4 -33.22 -3.99 17.01
N ILE A 5 -32.05 -4.61 17.10
CA ILE A 5 -31.85 -6.05 16.92
C ILE A 5 -32.29 -6.76 18.21
N ILE A 6 -33.58 -7.14 18.28
CA ILE A 6 -34.15 -7.90 19.40
C ILE A 6 -33.69 -9.36 19.30
N LYS A 7 -33.01 -9.87 20.33
CA LYS A 7 -32.67 -11.31 20.46
C LYS A 7 -33.88 -12.09 21.00
N PRO A 8 -34.14 -13.33 20.54
CA PRO A 8 -35.26 -14.12 21.03
C PRO A 8 -35.07 -14.63 22.47
N LYS A 9 -36.05 -14.36 23.36
CA LYS A 9 -36.15 -14.99 24.69
C LYS A 9 -36.65 -16.44 24.54
N LYS A 10 -36.09 -17.39 25.28
CA LYS A 10 -36.55 -18.79 25.31
C LYS A 10 -37.90 -18.86 26.02
N GLY A 11 -38.95 -19.26 25.30
CA GLY A 11 -40.28 -19.59 25.84
C GLY A 11 -40.55 -21.11 25.78
N PRO A 12 -41.71 -21.56 26.28
CA PRO A 12 -42.12 -22.97 26.23
C PRO A 12 -42.21 -23.49 24.77
N PRO A 13 -42.11 -24.82 24.56
CA PRO A 13 -42.21 -25.41 23.23
C PRO A 13 -43.57 -25.09 22.59
N LEU A 14 -43.53 -24.64 21.33
CA LEU A 14 -44.71 -24.31 20.53
C LEU A 14 -45.45 -25.59 20.11
N THR A 15 -46.78 -25.55 20.04
CA THR A 15 -47.59 -26.64 19.47
C THR A 15 -47.50 -26.67 17.95
N ILE A 16 -47.87 -27.79 17.32
CA ILE A 16 -47.80 -27.99 15.87
C ILE A 16 -48.72 -26.99 15.13
N GLU A 17 -49.89 -26.72 15.69
CA GLU A 17 -50.85 -25.76 15.15
C GLU A 17 -50.31 -24.32 15.20
N GLU A 18 -49.75 -23.89 16.33
CA GLU A 18 -49.11 -22.58 16.46
C GLU A 18 -47.96 -22.39 15.45
N ILE A 19 -47.19 -23.44 15.17
CA ILE A 19 -46.11 -23.39 14.18
C ILE A 19 -46.67 -23.19 12.76
N SER A 20 -47.77 -23.87 12.43
CA SER A 20 -48.42 -23.76 11.12
C SER A 20 -48.97 -22.34 10.87
N GLU A 21 -49.62 -21.75 11.87
CA GLU A 21 -50.16 -20.39 11.81
C GLU A 21 -49.04 -19.34 11.68
N ILE A 22 -47.93 -19.52 12.41
CA ILE A 22 -46.76 -18.65 12.30
C ILE A 22 -46.11 -18.72 10.92
N LYS A 23 -46.08 -19.91 10.28
CA LYS A 23 -45.50 -20.10 8.95
C LYS A 23 -46.33 -19.43 7.85
N GLN A 24 -47.65 -19.35 8.00
CA GLN A 24 -48.55 -18.70 7.04
C GLN A 24 -48.55 -17.17 7.16
N HIS A 25 -48.01 -16.61 8.23
CA HIS A 25 -47.96 -15.17 8.41
C HIS A 25 -47.04 -14.48 7.38
N SER A 26 -47.47 -13.35 6.82
CA SER A 26 -46.76 -12.60 5.75
C SER A 26 -45.33 -12.16 6.12
N SER A 27 -45.01 -12.08 7.42
CA SER A 27 -43.67 -11.73 7.91
C SER A 27 -42.71 -12.91 8.05
N TYR A 28 -43.20 -14.15 7.90
CA TYR A 28 -42.41 -15.38 8.04
C TYR A 28 -41.30 -15.46 6.98
N GLU A 29 -41.62 -15.22 5.71
CA GLU A 29 -40.65 -15.27 4.61
C GLU A 29 -39.47 -14.30 4.84
N LYS A 30 -39.77 -13.07 5.28
CA LYS A 30 -38.74 -12.08 5.63
C LYS A 30 -37.87 -12.54 6.80
N SER A 31 -38.46 -13.18 7.81
CA SER A 31 -37.71 -13.75 8.95
C SER A 31 -36.86 -14.95 8.54
N TYR A 32 -37.39 -15.81 7.66
CA TYR A 32 -36.71 -16.96 7.11
C TYR A 32 -35.49 -16.53 6.28
N LEU A 33 -35.66 -15.64 5.29
CA LEU A 33 -34.56 -15.12 4.46
C LEU A 33 -33.47 -14.46 5.31
N LYS A 34 -33.84 -13.67 6.32
CA LYS A 34 -32.88 -13.05 7.25
C LYS A 34 -32.06 -14.11 8.00
N THR A 35 -32.73 -15.15 8.51
CA THR A 35 -32.10 -16.23 9.26
C THR A 35 -31.24 -17.10 8.36
N PHE A 36 -31.74 -17.48 7.20
CA PHE A 36 -31.03 -18.23 6.18
C PHE A 36 -29.73 -17.51 5.78
N ASN A 37 -29.80 -16.21 5.46
CA ASN A 37 -28.62 -15.41 5.11
C ASN A 37 -27.59 -15.31 6.25
N LYS A 38 -28.06 -15.27 7.52
CA LYS A 38 -27.18 -15.31 8.69
C LYS A 38 -26.40 -16.63 8.78
N TYR A 39 -27.06 -17.77 8.55
CA TYR A 39 -26.39 -19.08 8.54
C TYR A 39 -25.54 -19.31 7.28
N LYS A 40 -25.96 -18.82 6.11
CA LYS A 40 -25.16 -18.79 4.88
C LYS A 40 -23.82 -18.11 5.13
N LYS A 41 -23.81 -16.93 5.76
CA LYS A 41 -22.58 -16.23 6.17
C LYS A 41 -21.73 -17.03 7.16
N LYS A 42 -22.34 -17.74 8.11
CA LYS A 42 -21.59 -18.62 9.03
C LYS A 42 -20.89 -19.78 8.29
N VAL A 43 -21.58 -20.40 7.33
CA VAL A 43 -21.00 -21.47 6.51
C VAL A 43 -19.87 -20.92 5.65
N GLU A 44 -20.06 -19.76 5.04
CA GLU A 44 -19.03 -19.05 4.28
C GLU A 44 -17.77 -18.78 5.13
N HIS A 45 -17.94 -18.23 6.34
CA HIS A 45 -16.82 -18.01 7.25
C HIS A 45 -16.11 -19.32 7.60
N ARG A 46 -16.84 -20.40 7.91
CA ARG A 46 -16.24 -21.72 8.20
C ARG A 46 -15.40 -22.25 7.03
N ILE A 47 -15.91 -22.15 5.81
CA ILE A 47 -15.17 -22.57 4.60
C ILE A 47 -13.90 -21.76 4.46
N TYR A 48 -13.98 -20.44 4.62
CA TYR A 48 -12.82 -19.56 4.58
C TYR A 48 -11.75 -19.95 5.60
N PHE A 49 -12.14 -20.15 6.87
CA PHE A 49 -11.21 -20.58 7.94
C PHE A 49 -10.56 -21.93 7.66
N LYS A 50 -11.26 -22.85 6.97
CA LYS A 50 -10.74 -24.17 6.64
C LYS A 50 -9.78 -24.17 5.43
N THR A 51 -9.99 -23.30 4.45
CA THR A 51 -9.33 -23.43 3.13
C THR A 51 -8.35 -22.30 2.80
N SER A 52 -8.70 -21.05 3.09
CA SER A 52 -7.90 -19.89 2.67
C SER A 52 -7.19 -19.19 3.81
N PHE A 53 -7.71 -19.29 5.03
CA PHE A 53 -7.21 -18.49 6.17
C PHE A 53 -5.73 -18.72 6.48
N TRP A 54 -5.27 -19.96 6.57
CA TRP A 54 -3.85 -20.26 6.84
C TRP A 54 -2.93 -19.83 5.69
N TRP A 55 -3.40 -19.95 4.45
CA TRP A 55 -2.65 -19.45 3.30
C TRP A 55 -2.56 -17.92 3.30
N ASP A 56 -3.65 -17.23 3.60
CA ASP A 56 -3.66 -15.77 3.73
C ASP A 56 -2.69 -15.33 4.84
N ILE A 57 -2.69 -16.00 6.00
CA ILE A 57 -1.74 -15.72 7.09
C ILE A 57 -0.29 -15.97 6.66
N PHE A 58 -0.02 -17.09 6.01
CA PHE A 58 1.34 -17.41 5.53
C PHE A 58 1.85 -16.33 4.56
N ILE A 59 1.02 -15.92 3.60
CA ILE A 59 1.38 -14.86 2.65
C ILE A 59 1.59 -13.53 3.37
N ILE A 60 0.77 -13.20 4.37
CA ILE A 60 0.94 -12.00 5.19
C ILE A 60 2.26 -12.04 5.96
N ALA A 61 2.60 -13.17 6.58
CA ALA A 61 3.84 -13.34 7.33
C ALA A 61 5.08 -13.25 6.44
N LEU A 62 5.04 -13.89 5.26
CA LEU A 62 6.08 -13.81 4.25
C LEU A 62 6.24 -12.38 3.73
N ALA A 63 5.13 -11.69 3.44
CA ALA A 63 5.15 -10.31 2.99
C ALA A 63 5.69 -9.38 4.08
N ALA A 64 5.29 -9.56 5.34
CA ALA A 64 5.83 -8.79 6.46
C ALA A 64 7.35 -8.96 6.57
N LEU A 65 7.84 -10.20 6.52
CA LEU A 65 9.28 -10.49 6.57
C LEU A 65 10.03 -9.84 5.39
N ALA A 66 9.54 -10.03 4.16
CA ALA A 66 10.15 -9.45 2.97
C ALA A 66 10.17 -7.91 3.02
N ASN A 67 9.10 -7.29 3.55
CA ASN A 67 9.03 -5.84 3.71
C ASN A 67 10.04 -5.35 4.74
N THR A 68 10.16 -6.04 5.87
CA THR A 68 11.13 -5.72 6.93
C THR A 68 12.54 -5.79 6.37
N ILE A 69 12.92 -6.91 5.73
CA ILE A 69 14.24 -7.04 5.08
C ILE A 69 14.47 -5.90 4.07
N THR A 70 13.47 -5.60 3.23
CA THR A 70 13.61 -4.52 2.24
C THR A 70 13.81 -3.16 2.93
N THR A 71 13.01 -2.87 3.95
CA THR A 71 13.04 -1.58 4.64
C THR A 71 14.35 -1.40 5.39
N ASP A 72 14.80 -2.42 6.10
CA ASP A 72 16.00 -2.31 6.95
C ASP A 72 17.27 -2.21 6.10
N TYR A 73 17.42 -3.12 5.13
CA TYR A 73 18.66 -3.24 4.34
C TYR A 73 18.77 -2.26 3.17
N PHE A 74 17.66 -1.78 2.62
CA PHE A 74 17.69 -0.88 1.46
C PHE A 74 17.26 0.54 1.78
N ILE A 75 16.46 0.78 2.81
CA ILE A 75 15.91 2.11 3.09
C ILE A 75 16.56 2.70 4.34
N LEU A 76 16.43 2.03 5.48
CA LEU A 76 16.96 2.51 6.75
C LEU A 76 18.50 2.49 6.79
N ALA A 77 19.13 1.50 6.15
CA ALA A 77 20.59 1.43 5.97
C ALA A 77 21.23 2.66 5.31
N THR A 78 20.43 3.53 4.67
CA THR A 78 20.94 4.76 4.04
C THR A 78 21.00 5.97 4.99
N GLY A 79 20.64 5.79 6.27
CA GLY A 79 20.76 6.83 7.30
C GLY A 79 19.76 7.98 7.19
N ASP A 80 19.88 8.98 8.07
CA ASP A 80 18.95 10.12 8.25
C ASP A 80 18.75 11.00 7.01
N THR A 81 19.76 11.04 6.14
CA THR A 81 19.81 11.87 4.93
C THR A 81 19.61 11.07 3.65
N GLY A 82 19.41 9.76 3.76
CA GLY A 82 19.23 8.84 2.63
C GLY A 82 17.77 8.70 2.15
N LEU A 83 17.35 7.47 1.88
CA LEU A 83 16.02 7.13 1.38
C LEU A 83 14.95 7.22 2.46
N PHE A 84 13.80 7.75 2.08
CA PHE A 84 12.64 7.82 2.96
C PHE A 84 11.73 6.60 2.75
N PRO A 85 11.23 5.97 3.83
CA PRO A 85 10.27 4.87 3.71
C PRO A 85 8.92 5.40 3.21
N GLY A 86 8.11 4.54 2.60
CA GLY A 86 6.80 4.91 2.06
C GLY A 86 5.68 4.98 3.09
N GLY A 87 4.65 5.77 2.81
CA GLY A 87 3.40 5.82 3.58
C GLY A 87 3.54 6.40 4.99
N THR A 88 2.87 5.79 5.97
CA THR A 88 2.90 6.27 7.36
C THR A 88 4.25 6.06 8.05
N ALA A 89 5.11 5.22 7.50
CA ALA A 89 6.48 5.07 7.97
C ALA A 89 7.30 6.37 7.81
N THR A 90 7.05 7.19 6.77
CA THR A 90 7.68 8.51 6.65
C THR A 90 7.32 9.41 7.84
N ILE A 91 6.05 9.37 8.25
CA ILE A 91 5.52 10.14 9.39
C ILE A 91 6.16 9.64 10.69
N ALA A 92 6.21 8.32 10.88
CA ALA A 92 6.81 7.71 12.06
C ALA A 92 8.30 8.04 12.19
N ARG A 93 9.04 8.00 11.07
CA ARG A 93 10.46 8.38 11.01
C ARG A 93 10.67 9.85 11.36
N PHE A 94 9.82 10.74 10.86
CA PHE A 94 9.89 12.15 11.22
C PHE A 94 9.62 12.37 12.71
N LEU A 95 8.58 11.74 13.26
CA LEU A 95 8.25 11.85 14.69
C LEU A 95 9.36 11.30 15.58
N SER A 96 10.02 10.20 15.19
CA SER A 96 11.16 9.66 15.94
C SER A 96 12.34 10.63 15.95
N ILE A 97 12.65 11.31 14.84
CA ILE A 97 13.72 12.32 14.77
C ILE A 97 13.40 13.53 15.64
N VAL A 98 12.15 14.01 15.63
CA VAL A 98 11.75 15.19 16.40
C VAL A 98 11.75 14.93 17.91
N LEU A 99 11.25 13.77 18.35
CA LEU A 99 11.15 13.47 19.79
C LEU A 99 12.51 13.19 20.43
N ASP A 100 13.43 12.55 19.69
CA ASP A 100 14.81 12.29 20.13
C ASP A 100 15.54 13.58 20.54
N LYS A 101 15.22 14.69 19.85
CA LYS A 101 15.78 16.02 20.14
C LYS A 101 15.32 16.63 21.46
N HIS A 102 14.20 16.18 22.04
CA HIS A 102 13.53 16.90 23.12
C HIS A 102 13.25 16.11 24.40
N ILE A 103 13.05 14.78 24.39
CA ILE A 103 12.37 14.12 25.54
C ILE A 103 12.94 12.78 26.08
N THR A 104 13.76 11.97 25.40
CA THR A 104 14.17 10.65 26.00
C THR A 104 15.51 10.08 25.54
N SER A 105 16.26 9.46 26.46
CA SER A 105 17.44 8.60 26.25
C SER A 105 17.13 7.24 25.57
N ILE A 106 16.03 7.15 24.83
CA ILE A 106 15.56 5.94 24.15
C ILE A 106 16.13 5.95 22.73
N SER A 107 16.84 4.88 22.34
CA SER A 107 17.44 4.73 21.00
C SER A 107 16.45 5.04 19.87
N THR A 108 16.89 5.79 18.86
CA THR A 108 16.08 6.24 17.71
C THR A 108 15.32 5.10 17.01
N SER A 109 15.91 3.90 16.93
CA SER A 109 15.30 2.73 16.30
C SER A 109 14.10 2.15 17.05
N SER A 110 14.09 2.18 18.39
CA SER A 110 12.96 1.64 19.19
C SER A 110 11.77 2.61 19.23
N SER A 111 12.02 3.92 19.20
CA SER A 111 10.98 4.96 19.13
C SER A 111 10.20 4.93 17.81
N PHE A 112 10.87 4.60 16.70
CA PHE A 112 10.24 4.54 15.37
C PHE A 112 9.02 3.62 15.33
N PHE A 113 9.08 2.43 15.92
CA PHE A 113 8.00 1.44 15.87
C PHE A 113 6.79 1.82 16.73
N ILE A 114 7.04 2.46 17.88
CA ILE A 114 5.99 3.01 18.72
C ILE A 114 5.19 4.04 17.91
N PHE A 115 5.89 4.95 17.22
CA PHE A 115 5.25 5.92 16.34
C PHE A 115 4.58 5.28 15.13
N LEU A 116 5.19 4.26 14.53
CA LEU A 116 4.59 3.53 13.42
C LEU A 116 3.26 2.91 13.83
N PHE A 117 3.17 2.30 15.01
CA PHE A 117 1.91 1.76 15.50
C PHE A 117 0.88 2.86 15.80
N ILE A 118 1.28 3.92 16.49
CA ILE A 118 0.39 5.02 16.88
C ILE A 118 -0.18 5.75 15.66
N VAL A 119 0.66 6.11 14.70
CA VAL A 119 0.24 6.81 13.46
C VAL A 119 -0.76 5.97 12.66
N ASN A 120 -0.69 4.64 12.76
CA ASN A 120 -1.59 3.73 12.05
C ASN A 120 -2.95 3.52 12.72
N LEU A 121 -3.12 3.85 14.02
CA LEU A 121 -4.41 3.76 14.73
C LEU A 121 -5.59 4.45 14.01
N PRO A 122 -5.51 5.72 13.58
CA PRO A 122 -6.62 6.36 12.87
C PRO A 122 -6.94 5.66 11.54
N PHE A 123 -5.95 5.07 10.86
CA PHE A 123 -6.17 4.33 9.62
C PHE A 123 -6.87 2.99 9.85
N PHE A 124 -6.63 2.32 10.99
CA PHE A 124 -7.38 1.12 11.36
C PHE A 124 -8.86 1.44 11.61
N VAL A 125 -9.15 2.53 12.34
CA VAL A 125 -10.52 2.99 12.57
C VAL A 125 -11.20 3.27 11.22
N PHE A 126 -10.53 4.00 10.33
CA PHE A 126 -11.01 4.23 8.96
C PHE A 126 -11.24 2.91 8.20
N GLY A 127 -10.33 1.95 8.33
CA GLY A 127 -10.43 0.63 7.71
C GLY A 127 -11.68 -0.13 8.11
N PHE A 128 -12.00 -0.18 9.41
CA PHE A 128 -13.22 -0.83 9.90
C PHE A 128 -14.51 -0.18 9.37
N ILE A 129 -14.50 1.15 9.21
CA ILE A 129 -15.68 1.91 8.76
C ILE A 129 -15.86 1.87 7.24
N LYS A 130 -14.77 2.00 6.45
CA LYS A 130 -14.84 2.26 5.00
C LYS A 130 -14.29 1.16 4.10
N VAL A 131 -13.41 0.28 4.60
CA VAL A 131 -12.73 -0.72 3.76
C VAL A 131 -13.23 -2.14 4.00
N GLY A 132 -13.35 -2.55 5.27
CA GLY A 132 -13.92 -3.82 5.68
C GLY A 132 -13.09 -4.57 6.73
N ILE A 133 -13.77 -5.34 7.58
CA ILE A 133 -13.17 -5.98 8.77
C ILE A 133 -12.04 -6.97 8.45
N LYS A 134 -12.17 -7.80 7.39
CA LYS A 134 -11.11 -8.73 6.98
C LYS A 134 -9.83 -7.97 6.63
N PHE A 135 -9.96 -6.91 5.84
CA PHE A 135 -8.82 -6.11 5.37
C PHE A 135 -8.12 -5.42 6.54
N THR A 136 -8.88 -4.85 7.48
CA THR A 136 -8.28 -4.20 8.65
C THR A 136 -7.58 -5.18 9.58
N LEU A 137 -8.19 -6.32 9.90
CA LEU A 137 -7.58 -7.33 10.79
C LEU A 137 -6.32 -7.95 10.19
N THR A 138 -6.32 -8.24 8.89
CA THR A 138 -5.14 -8.75 8.19
C THR A 138 -4.02 -7.71 8.08
N SER A 139 -4.37 -6.43 7.93
CA SER A 139 -3.38 -5.33 7.92
C SER A 139 -2.81 -5.04 9.33
N LEU A 140 -3.63 -5.21 10.38
CA LEU A 140 -3.16 -5.14 11.77
C LEU A 140 -2.17 -6.28 12.07
N LEU A 141 -2.52 -7.51 11.66
CA LEU A 141 -1.63 -8.67 11.78
C LEU A 141 -0.30 -8.43 11.02
N TYR A 142 -0.37 -7.85 9.82
CA TYR A 142 0.82 -7.49 9.05
C TYR A 142 1.76 -6.55 9.82
N ILE A 143 1.24 -5.47 10.44
CA ILE A 143 2.07 -4.55 11.23
C ILE A 143 2.71 -5.27 12.42
N LEU A 144 1.92 -6.07 13.16
CA LEU A 144 2.44 -6.80 14.32
C LEU A 144 3.55 -7.78 13.93
N LEU A 145 3.38 -8.47 12.80
CA LEU A 145 4.42 -9.36 12.26
C LEU A 145 5.63 -8.58 11.76
N SER A 146 5.43 -7.42 11.11
CA SER A 146 6.55 -6.60 10.63
C SER A 146 7.41 -6.08 11.78
N ILE A 147 6.77 -5.63 12.87
CA ILE A 147 7.45 -5.24 14.12
C ILE A 147 8.15 -6.46 14.74
N GLY A 148 7.47 -7.61 14.79
CA GLY A 148 8.06 -8.85 15.30
C GLY A 148 9.31 -9.28 14.53
N TRP A 149 9.27 -9.22 13.20
CA TRP A 149 10.41 -9.56 12.35
C TRP A 149 11.57 -8.61 12.51
N ASP A 150 11.30 -7.30 12.59
CA ASP A 150 12.32 -6.29 12.84
C ASP A 150 13.07 -6.56 14.16
N GLN A 151 12.31 -6.84 15.24
CA GLN A 151 12.90 -7.13 16.56
C GLN A 151 13.72 -8.42 16.57
N ILE A 152 13.36 -9.40 15.73
CA ILE A 152 14.13 -10.62 15.56
C ILE A 152 15.42 -10.33 14.78
N ILE A 153 15.32 -9.65 13.64
CA ILE A 153 16.45 -9.35 12.76
C ILE A 153 17.50 -8.48 13.46
N THR A 154 17.07 -7.40 14.13
CA THR A 154 17.96 -6.46 14.82
C THR A 154 18.68 -7.07 16.01
N ARG A 155 18.13 -8.13 16.63
CA ARG A 155 18.76 -8.81 17.78
C ARG A 155 19.68 -9.96 17.40
N LEU A 156 19.69 -10.38 16.13
CA LEU A 156 20.52 -11.48 15.65
C LEU A 156 21.80 -10.90 15.03
N PRO A 157 22.98 -11.05 15.65
CA PRO A 157 24.21 -10.35 15.23
C PRO A 157 24.62 -10.67 13.79
N ILE A 158 24.41 -11.92 13.34
CA ILE A 158 24.80 -12.36 11.99
C ILE A 158 24.01 -11.66 10.87
N ILE A 159 22.79 -11.20 11.18
CA ILE A 159 21.86 -10.60 10.21
C ILE A 159 21.37 -9.23 10.68
N ASN A 160 22.08 -8.59 11.60
CA ASN A 160 21.73 -7.26 12.07
C ASN A 160 22.09 -6.25 10.98
N PRO A 161 21.15 -5.45 10.43
CA PRO A 161 21.42 -4.48 9.37
C PRO A 161 22.48 -3.43 9.73
N ASN A 162 22.71 -3.18 11.03
CA ASN A 162 23.74 -2.26 11.50
C ASN A 162 25.14 -2.88 11.49
N GLU A 163 25.24 -4.21 11.55
CA GLU A 163 26.52 -4.94 11.59
C GLU A 163 26.84 -5.58 10.23
N TRP A 164 25.82 -6.03 9.51
CA TRP A 164 25.93 -6.69 8.23
C TRP A 164 25.17 -5.90 7.15
N SER A 165 25.85 -5.60 6.05
CA SER A 165 25.25 -4.95 4.88
C SER A 165 25.02 -5.94 3.75
N LEU A 166 23.81 -6.01 3.22
CA LEU A 166 23.43 -6.99 2.20
C LEU A 166 24.13 -6.77 0.85
N ILE A 167 24.27 -5.51 0.43
CA ILE A 167 24.96 -5.14 -0.81
C ILE A 167 26.29 -4.49 -0.47
N ILE A 168 26.21 -3.38 0.25
CA ILE A 168 27.38 -2.59 0.62
C ILE A 168 27.03 -1.73 1.83
N ASN A 169 28.00 -1.43 2.68
CA ASN A 169 27.79 -0.55 3.81
C ASN A 169 27.71 0.90 3.30
N TYR A 170 26.47 1.37 3.10
CA TYR A 170 26.21 2.70 2.57
C TYR A 170 26.74 3.78 3.50
N GLU A 171 26.57 3.63 4.82
CA GLU A 171 27.03 4.59 5.82
C GLU A 171 28.56 4.77 5.74
N LEU A 172 29.31 3.66 5.64
CA LEU A 172 30.75 3.68 5.45
C LEU A 172 31.17 4.32 4.12
N ILE A 173 30.46 4.05 3.03
CA ILE A 173 30.80 4.68 1.74
C ILE A 173 30.45 6.16 1.72
N SER A 174 29.39 6.56 2.41
CA SER A 174 28.98 7.95 2.52
C SER A 174 29.95 8.79 3.37
N SER A 175 30.78 8.15 4.21
CA SER A 175 31.83 8.84 4.97
C SER A 175 33.15 8.97 4.20
N LEU A 176 33.30 8.30 3.05
CA LEU A 176 34.48 8.46 2.21
C LEU A 176 34.42 9.78 1.43
N PRO A 177 35.55 10.49 1.24
CA PRO A 177 35.61 11.77 0.51
C PRO A 177 35.21 11.66 -0.98
N THR A 178 35.02 10.46 -1.52
CA THR A 178 34.61 10.20 -2.90
C THR A 178 33.09 10.33 -3.04
N GLU A 179 32.64 11.58 -3.04
CA GLU A 179 31.22 12.03 -3.08
C GLU A 179 30.35 11.43 -4.20
N TRP A 180 30.95 10.95 -5.29
CA TRP A 180 30.19 10.43 -6.44
C TRP A 180 29.74 8.98 -6.25
N SER A 181 30.51 8.15 -5.53
CA SER A 181 30.17 6.74 -5.34
C SER A 181 28.97 6.56 -4.42
N SER A 182 28.91 7.30 -3.31
CA SER A 182 27.80 7.22 -2.33
C SER A 182 26.47 7.60 -2.96
N LYS A 183 26.43 8.71 -3.72
CA LYS A 183 25.21 9.19 -4.39
C LYS A 183 24.70 8.20 -5.44
N LEU A 184 25.59 7.55 -6.20
CA LEU A 184 25.18 6.49 -7.13
C LEU A 184 24.58 5.29 -6.41
N TRP A 185 25.20 4.84 -5.31
CA TRP A 185 24.67 3.74 -4.51
C TRP A 185 23.28 4.06 -3.95
N LEU A 186 22.99 5.32 -3.61
CA LEU A 186 21.65 5.72 -3.16
C LEU A 186 20.56 5.43 -4.22
N PHE A 187 20.86 5.67 -5.50
CA PHE A 187 19.94 5.33 -6.60
C PHE A 187 19.85 3.81 -6.84
N VAL A 188 20.94 3.07 -6.65
CA VAL A 188 20.90 1.59 -6.73
C VAL A 188 19.99 1.03 -5.63
N PHE A 189 20.16 1.50 -4.39
CA PHE A 189 19.32 1.13 -3.25
C PHE A 189 17.86 1.50 -3.51
N SER A 190 17.60 2.63 -4.15
CA SER A 190 16.24 3.06 -4.48
C SER A 190 15.56 2.17 -5.53
N ILE A 191 16.31 1.70 -6.53
CA ILE A 191 15.80 0.79 -7.56
C ILE A 191 15.44 -0.57 -6.96
N PHE A 192 16.36 -1.17 -6.22
CA PHE A 192 16.11 -2.47 -5.58
C PHE A 192 15.06 -2.36 -4.48
N GLY A 193 15.16 -1.35 -3.62
CA GLY A 193 14.17 -1.07 -2.56
C GLY A 193 12.77 -0.90 -3.15
N GLY A 194 12.63 -0.09 -4.20
CA GLY A 194 11.35 0.10 -4.89
C GLY A 194 10.80 -1.19 -5.49
N PHE A 195 11.66 -2.01 -6.10
CA PHE A 195 11.26 -3.29 -6.68
C PHE A 195 10.76 -4.29 -5.63
N PHE A 196 11.50 -4.48 -4.54
CA PHE A 196 11.14 -5.43 -3.49
C PHE A 196 9.95 -4.93 -2.66
N LEU A 197 9.86 -3.63 -2.36
CA LEU A 197 8.67 -3.03 -1.76
C LEU A 197 7.44 -3.25 -2.65
N GLY A 198 7.56 -2.98 -3.95
CA GLY A 198 6.44 -3.14 -4.88
C GLY A 198 5.95 -4.59 -4.96
N THR A 199 6.88 -5.54 -4.95
CA THR A 199 6.57 -6.98 -4.91
C THR A 199 5.84 -7.35 -3.63
N THR A 200 6.32 -6.86 -2.49
CA THR A 200 5.76 -7.16 -1.18
C THR A 200 4.37 -6.57 -0.99
N TYR A 201 4.17 -5.31 -1.41
CA TYR A 201 2.86 -4.63 -1.39
C TYR A 201 1.86 -5.37 -2.29
N SER A 202 2.33 -5.92 -3.42
CA SER A 202 1.47 -6.72 -4.30
C SER A 202 1.00 -8.02 -3.64
N LEU A 203 1.86 -8.68 -2.87
CA LEU A 203 1.50 -9.89 -2.12
C LEU A 203 0.43 -9.60 -1.07
N THR A 204 0.57 -8.50 -0.31
CA THR A 204 -0.43 -8.11 0.69
C THR A 204 -1.77 -7.75 0.05
N TYR A 205 -1.77 -7.02 -1.08
CA TYR A 205 -3.01 -6.69 -1.80
C TYR A 205 -3.72 -7.92 -2.42
N ARG A 206 -2.99 -8.98 -2.78
CA ARG A 206 -3.59 -10.23 -3.31
C ARG A 206 -4.48 -10.93 -2.30
N VAL A 207 -4.06 -11.01 -1.04
CA VAL A 207 -4.84 -11.64 0.04
C VAL A 207 -5.91 -10.71 0.63
N GLY A 208 -5.98 -9.47 0.13
CA GLY A 208 -6.89 -8.46 0.64
C GLY A 208 -6.45 -7.89 1.98
N SER A 209 -5.14 -7.75 2.17
CA SER A 209 -4.49 -7.00 3.24
C SER A 209 -3.86 -5.72 2.68
N SER A 210 -3.13 -4.98 3.51
CA SER A 210 -2.25 -3.88 3.11
C SER A 210 -1.02 -3.82 3.99
N THR A 211 -0.04 -3.01 3.61
CA THR A 211 1.05 -2.64 4.52
C THR A 211 0.64 -1.57 5.55
N ALA A 212 -0.68 -1.38 5.71
CA ALA A 212 -1.36 -0.42 6.56
C ALA A 212 -1.05 1.06 6.24
N GLY A 213 -1.49 1.96 7.11
CA GLY A 213 -1.34 3.40 6.93
C GLY A 213 -2.09 3.95 5.72
N THR A 214 -1.37 4.68 4.87
CA THR A 214 -1.94 5.33 3.69
C THR A 214 -2.43 4.35 2.63
N ASP A 215 -2.10 3.06 2.75
CA ASP A 215 -2.64 2.00 1.91
C ASP A 215 -4.15 1.81 2.12
N PHE A 216 -4.69 2.10 3.31
CA PHE A 216 -6.13 2.10 3.53
C PHE A 216 -6.83 3.12 2.62
N ILE A 217 -6.23 4.31 2.50
CA ILE A 217 -6.71 5.37 1.60
C ILE A 217 -6.53 4.90 0.15
N SER A 218 -5.36 4.38 -0.21
CA SER A 218 -5.07 3.90 -1.56
C SER A 218 -6.07 2.82 -2.00
N SER A 219 -6.35 1.84 -1.15
CA SER A 219 -7.32 0.75 -1.37
C SER A 219 -8.76 1.28 -1.50
N TYR A 220 -9.16 2.22 -0.64
CA TYR A 220 -10.48 2.84 -0.72
C TYR A 220 -10.67 3.64 -2.02
N VAL A 221 -9.72 4.50 -2.36
CA VAL A 221 -9.73 5.32 -3.58
C VAL A 221 -9.66 4.44 -4.83
N SER A 222 -8.85 3.38 -4.79
CA SER A 222 -8.73 2.41 -5.87
C SER A 222 -10.06 1.71 -6.16
N LYS A 223 -10.78 1.27 -5.11
CA LYS A 223 -12.13 0.69 -5.25
C LYS A 223 -13.19 1.70 -5.70
N LYS A 224 -13.13 2.94 -5.19
CA LYS A 224 -14.13 3.97 -5.50
C LYS A 224 -14.02 4.50 -6.93
N TYR A 225 -12.80 4.72 -7.42
CA TYR A 225 -12.54 5.33 -8.72
C TYR A 225 -12.03 4.35 -9.78
N ASN A 226 -11.93 3.05 -9.45
CA ASN A 226 -11.46 1.98 -10.35
C ASN A 226 -10.10 2.27 -10.99
N LYS A 227 -9.21 2.92 -10.24
CA LYS A 227 -7.83 3.22 -10.66
C LYS A 227 -6.88 2.18 -10.09
N GLN A 228 -5.74 2.00 -10.76
CA GLN A 228 -4.71 1.07 -10.33
C GLN A 228 -4.14 1.51 -8.99
N ILE A 229 -3.96 0.55 -8.08
CA ILE A 229 -3.64 0.83 -6.68
C ILE A 229 -2.21 1.37 -6.53
N GLY A 230 -1.27 0.88 -7.33
CA GLY A 230 0.13 1.32 -7.33
C GLY A 230 0.27 2.78 -7.74
N SER A 231 -0.39 3.20 -8.82
CA SER A 231 -0.41 4.61 -9.23
C SER A 231 -1.00 5.55 -8.17
N ILE A 232 -2.02 5.11 -7.42
CA ILE A 232 -2.57 5.90 -6.30
C ILE A 232 -1.57 5.96 -5.14
N ASN A 233 -1.02 4.81 -4.77
CA ASN A 233 -0.05 4.67 -3.67
C ASN A 233 1.19 5.55 -3.91
N MET A 234 1.75 5.50 -5.12
CA MET A 234 2.87 6.34 -5.56
C MET A 234 2.58 7.83 -5.36
N LYS A 235 1.39 8.31 -5.77
CA LYS A 235 1.02 9.73 -5.61
C LYS A 235 0.93 10.14 -4.15
N ILE A 236 0.30 9.30 -3.31
CA ILE A 236 0.18 9.58 -1.88
C ILE A 236 1.55 9.59 -1.21
N ASN A 237 2.40 8.59 -1.50
CA ASN A 237 3.76 8.52 -0.95
C ASN A 237 4.62 9.71 -1.41
N PHE A 238 4.49 10.14 -2.67
CA PHE A 238 5.20 11.32 -3.16
C PHE A 238 4.77 12.60 -2.45
N THR A 239 3.47 12.78 -2.21
CA THR A 239 2.97 13.94 -1.45
C THR A 239 3.50 13.93 -0.01
N LEU A 240 3.50 12.77 0.65
CA LEU A 240 4.08 12.63 1.99
C LEU A 240 5.58 12.90 1.99
N LEU A 241 6.31 12.35 1.02
CA LEU A 241 7.75 12.59 0.86
C LEU A 241 8.05 14.09 0.82
N LEU A 242 7.38 14.83 -0.06
CA LEU A 242 7.63 16.27 -0.22
C LEU A 242 7.38 17.03 1.09
N ILE A 243 6.29 16.73 1.78
CA ILE A 243 5.96 17.36 3.07
C ILE A 243 7.03 17.04 4.13
N PHE A 244 7.37 15.76 4.31
CA PHE A 244 8.24 15.34 5.41
C PHE A 244 9.73 15.57 5.14
N VAL A 245 10.18 15.59 3.88
CA VAL A 245 11.55 16.02 3.54
C VAL A 245 11.74 17.49 3.88
N ILE A 246 10.76 18.35 3.55
CA ILE A 246 10.82 19.78 3.91
C ILE A 246 10.85 19.93 5.44
N LEU A 247 9.93 19.28 6.15
CA LEU A 247 9.87 19.37 7.61
C LEU A 247 11.16 18.84 8.27
N ASN A 248 11.69 17.71 7.82
CA ASN A 248 12.94 17.14 8.34
C ASN A 248 14.11 18.10 8.12
N THR A 249 14.23 18.66 6.91
CA THR A 249 15.32 19.57 6.55
C THR A 249 15.30 20.88 7.35
N VAL A 250 14.10 21.40 7.66
CA VAL A 250 13.96 22.59 8.52
C VAL A 250 14.56 22.34 9.91
N ILE A 251 14.31 21.17 10.49
CA ILE A 251 14.75 20.81 11.86
C ILE A 251 16.20 20.35 11.92
N MET A 252 16.73 19.84 10.79
CA MET A 252 18.07 19.29 10.67
C MET A 252 19.16 20.34 10.98
N PRO A 253 20.16 20.00 11.82
CA PRO A 253 21.31 20.87 12.07
C PRO A 253 22.27 20.88 10.87
N ILE A 254 22.95 22.00 10.64
CA ILE A 254 23.79 22.25 9.46
C ILE A 254 25.00 21.29 9.35
N TYR A 255 25.48 20.73 10.46
CA TYR A 255 26.57 19.76 10.45
C TYR A 255 26.18 18.41 9.83
N LYS A 256 24.88 18.04 9.84
CA LYS A 256 24.36 16.83 9.18
C LYS A 256 24.12 17.02 7.67
N ILE A 257 24.19 18.25 7.17
CA ILE A 257 23.96 18.55 5.76
C ILE A 257 25.23 18.24 4.95
N ASP A 258 25.02 17.52 3.84
CA ASP A 258 26.06 17.10 2.90
C ASP A 258 26.97 18.25 2.45
N PRO A 259 28.31 18.05 2.42
CA PRO A 259 29.27 19.07 1.98
C PRO A 259 28.98 19.65 0.60
N THR A 260 28.43 18.86 -0.33
CA THR A 260 28.17 19.35 -1.69
C THR A 260 27.03 20.36 -1.76
N ALA A 261 26.04 20.27 -0.85
CA ALA A 261 25.01 21.29 -0.73
C ALA A 261 25.60 22.63 -0.25
N LYS A 262 26.52 22.58 0.72
CA LYS A 262 27.25 23.75 1.22
C LYS A 262 28.13 24.36 0.11
N LEU A 263 28.92 23.53 -0.55
CA LEU A 263 29.81 23.94 -1.65
C LEU A 263 29.04 24.60 -2.81
N SER A 264 27.88 24.04 -3.19
CA SER A 264 27.04 24.63 -4.23
C SER A 264 26.57 26.04 -3.90
N VAL A 265 26.29 26.34 -2.62
CA VAL A 265 25.92 27.70 -2.21
C VAL A 265 27.14 28.61 -2.20
N LEU A 266 28.27 28.18 -1.64
CA LEU A 266 29.50 28.97 -1.55
C LEU A 266 30.02 29.41 -2.92
N ASN A 267 29.91 28.53 -3.93
CA ASN A 267 30.31 28.85 -5.30
C ASN A 267 29.39 29.85 -6.00
N THR A 268 28.17 30.09 -5.49
CA THR A 268 27.23 31.07 -6.06
C THR A 268 27.33 32.47 -5.45
N LEU A 269 28.14 32.64 -4.40
CA LEU A 269 28.31 33.92 -3.72
C LEU A 269 29.06 34.94 -4.60
N THR A 270 28.85 36.23 -4.35
CA THR A 270 29.77 37.26 -4.86
C THR A 270 31.10 37.20 -4.10
N ASP A 271 32.15 37.81 -4.65
CA ASP A 271 33.49 37.79 -4.02
C ASP A 271 33.48 38.47 -2.64
N GLU A 272 32.70 39.54 -2.47
CA GLU A 272 32.48 40.20 -1.18
C GLU A 272 31.82 39.27 -0.16
N GLN A 273 30.71 38.62 -0.55
CA GLN A 273 29.99 37.67 0.31
C GLN A 273 30.85 36.45 0.67
N PHE A 274 31.66 35.97 -0.27
CA PHE A 274 32.57 34.86 -0.02
C PHE A 274 33.68 35.25 0.95
N THR A 275 34.22 36.47 0.83
CA THR A 275 35.24 37.01 1.74
C THR A 275 34.71 37.10 3.17
N GLU A 276 33.46 37.52 3.34
CA GLU A 276 32.80 37.56 4.66
C GLU A 276 32.74 36.17 5.31
N ILE A 277 32.35 35.14 4.54
CA ILE A 277 32.29 33.77 5.03
C ILE A 277 33.69 33.21 5.32
N TYR A 278 34.68 33.53 4.49
CA TYR A 278 36.07 33.13 4.70
C TYR A 278 36.62 33.72 6.01
N ASN A 279 36.38 35.01 6.27
CA ASN A 279 36.79 35.65 7.52
C ASN A 279 36.11 34.98 8.74
N LYS A 280 34.81 34.69 8.64
CA LYS A 280 34.09 33.94 9.69
C LYS A 280 34.65 32.53 9.90
N ALA A 281 35.06 31.85 8.82
CA ALA A 281 35.69 30.54 8.90
C ALA A 281 37.04 30.62 9.61
N LYS A 282 37.88 31.61 9.25
CA LYS A 282 39.16 31.90 9.89
C LYS A 282 39.01 32.21 11.39
N ASP A 283 38.06 33.07 11.74
CA ASP A 283 37.82 33.50 13.13
C ASP A 283 37.14 32.43 14.00
N SER A 284 36.55 31.41 13.39
CA SER A 284 35.83 30.35 14.12
C SER A 284 36.72 29.45 14.97
N GLY A 285 38.03 29.43 14.75
CA GLY A 285 38.97 28.51 15.37
C GLY A 285 38.71 27.04 15.04
N LYS A 286 37.90 26.74 14.01
CA LYS A 286 37.56 25.37 13.56
C LYS A 286 38.45 24.84 12.44
N PHE A 287 39.38 25.65 11.95
CA PHE A 287 40.28 25.34 10.85
C PHE A 287 41.73 25.48 11.29
N ILE A 288 42.63 24.74 10.65
CA ILE A 288 44.07 24.78 10.94
C ILE A 288 44.69 25.88 10.08
N LEU A 289 45.44 26.79 10.69
CA LEU A 289 46.05 27.94 10.00
C LEU A 289 47.56 27.76 9.76
N ASP A 290 48.17 26.69 10.26
CA ASP A 290 49.62 26.41 10.15
C ASP A 290 49.98 25.78 8.79
N SER A 291 50.86 26.43 8.05
CA SER A 291 51.29 26.08 6.69
C SER A 291 52.05 24.75 6.59
N ASN A 292 52.61 24.25 7.70
CA ASN A 292 53.37 23.00 7.73
C ASN A 292 52.50 21.74 7.90
N SER A 293 51.18 21.89 7.93
CA SER A 293 50.25 20.80 8.19
C SER A 293 49.66 20.25 6.88
N HIS A 294 50.01 19.02 6.49
CA HIS A 294 49.33 18.27 5.41
C HIS A 294 47.91 17.82 5.82
N HIS A 295 47.16 18.66 6.53
CA HIS A 295 45.89 18.29 7.16
C HIS A 295 44.70 18.63 6.25
N HIS A 296 43.66 17.80 6.28
CA HIS A 296 42.46 17.91 5.42
C HIS A 296 41.60 19.17 5.64
N PHE A 297 41.94 20.05 6.59
CA PHE A 297 41.21 21.28 6.91
C PHE A 297 42.12 22.51 7.09
N TYR A 298 43.26 22.54 6.40
CA TYR A 298 44.12 23.72 6.35
C TYR A 298 43.40 24.87 5.63
N LEU A 299 43.27 26.02 6.29
CA LEU A 299 42.75 27.26 5.72
C LEU A 299 43.89 28.28 5.72
N PRO A 300 44.35 28.79 4.56
CA PRO A 300 45.44 29.77 4.52
C PRO A 300 45.06 31.03 5.31
N SER A 301 46.00 31.65 6.03
CA SER A 301 45.72 32.88 6.79
C SER A 301 45.66 34.13 5.92
N ASP A 302 46.41 34.13 4.81
CA ASP A 302 46.71 35.33 4.02
C ASP A 302 46.02 35.31 2.65
N TRP A 303 45.03 34.44 2.46
CA TRP A 303 44.32 34.33 1.20
C TRP A 303 43.32 35.48 0.98
N SER A 304 43.23 35.94 -0.27
CA SER A 304 42.24 36.90 -0.75
C SER A 304 41.62 36.43 -2.06
N VAL A 305 40.38 36.82 -2.35
CA VAL A 305 39.67 36.39 -3.57
C VAL A 305 40.39 36.84 -4.85
N SER A 306 41.13 37.95 -4.76
CA SER A 306 41.96 38.52 -5.83
C SER A 306 43.27 37.77 -6.08
N ASP A 307 43.80 37.04 -5.08
CA ASP A 307 45.07 36.31 -5.19
C ASP A 307 44.83 34.79 -5.25
N GLN A 308 44.71 34.29 -6.47
CA GLN A 308 44.44 32.87 -6.76
C GLN A 308 45.68 32.08 -7.18
N GLN A 309 46.90 32.56 -6.91
CA GLN A 309 48.13 31.90 -7.38
C GLN A 309 48.38 30.53 -6.75
N LEU A 310 48.11 30.37 -5.46
CA LEU A 310 48.36 29.13 -4.70
C LEU A 310 47.08 28.35 -4.38
N TRP A 311 46.00 29.06 -4.07
CA TRP A 311 44.71 28.47 -3.73
C TRP A 311 43.60 29.14 -4.52
N THR A 312 42.84 28.32 -5.24
CA THR A 312 41.66 28.80 -5.95
C THR A 312 40.50 29.00 -4.98
N ARG A 313 39.60 29.93 -5.30
CA ARG A 313 38.35 30.13 -4.54
C ARG A 313 37.57 28.83 -4.35
N GLN A 314 37.55 27.95 -5.36
CA GLN A 314 36.85 26.67 -5.31
C GLN A 314 37.45 25.70 -4.29
N GLN A 315 38.79 25.63 -4.20
CA GLN A 315 39.47 24.79 -3.22
C GLN A 315 39.18 25.25 -1.79
N ILE A 316 39.18 26.57 -1.56
CA ILE A 316 38.83 27.13 -0.24
C ILE A 316 37.36 26.91 0.09
N ALA A 317 36.46 27.07 -0.89
CA ALA A 317 35.05 26.74 -0.72
C ALA A 317 34.86 25.26 -0.35
N GLN A 318 35.65 24.36 -0.95
CA GLN A 318 35.61 22.92 -0.65
C GLN A 318 36.11 22.63 0.77
N ILE A 319 37.17 23.29 1.22
CA ILE A 319 37.68 23.16 2.59
C ILE A 319 36.64 23.65 3.61
N ILE A 320 36.05 24.83 3.39
CA ILE A 320 34.99 25.37 4.27
C ILE A 320 33.77 24.44 4.30
N ALA A 321 33.32 23.95 3.15
CA ALA A 321 32.15 23.08 3.02
C ALA A 321 32.35 21.70 3.65
N SER A 322 33.57 21.15 3.57
CA SER A 322 33.91 19.81 4.08
C SER A 322 34.04 19.76 5.61
N ASN A 323 34.26 20.91 6.26
CA ASN A 323 34.36 20.96 7.72
C ASN A 323 32.96 20.91 8.37
N THR A 324 32.65 19.79 9.01
CA THR A 324 31.36 19.57 9.70
C THR A 324 31.20 20.43 10.95
N ASN A 325 32.30 20.86 11.57
CA ASN A 325 32.30 21.66 12.79
C ASN A 325 32.02 23.15 12.53
N PHE A 326 32.17 23.61 11.28
CA PHE A 326 31.81 24.96 10.91
C PHE A 326 30.32 25.04 10.60
N THR A 327 29.59 25.82 11.40
CA THR A 327 28.13 25.95 11.32
C THR A 327 27.67 27.38 11.03
N ASN A 328 28.58 28.35 11.04
CA ASN A 328 28.27 29.77 11.02
C ASN A 328 28.08 30.30 9.59
N TYR A 329 26.99 29.87 8.94
CA TYR A 329 26.61 30.26 7.58
C TYR A 329 25.54 31.37 7.53
N ASP A 330 25.07 31.88 8.68
CA ASP A 330 24.03 32.92 8.80
C ASP A 330 22.84 32.71 7.85
N ASN A 331 22.51 33.73 7.05
CA ASN A 331 21.41 33.73 6.08
C ASN A 331 21.56 32.66 4.98
N LEU A 332 22.78 32.15 4.74
CA LEU A 332 23.02 31.07 3.78
C LEU A 332 22.52 29.72 4.30
N THR A 333 22.32 29.57 5.61
CA THR A 333 21.79 28.32 6.21
C THR A 333 20.45 27.93 5.57
N THR A 334 19.57 28.91 5.32
CA THR A 334 18.27 28.68 4.67
C THR A 334 18.43 28.23 3.23
N ILE A 335 19.35 28.83 2.49
CA ILE A 335 19.63 28.50 1.08
C ILE A 335 20.26 27.11 0.98
N ILE A 336 21.20 26.78 1.87
CA ILE A 336 21.85 25.46 1.95
C ILE A 336 20.79 24.38 2.24
N LYS A 337 19.93 24.63 3.23
CA LYS A 337 18.80 23.75 3.56
C LYS A 337 17.85 23.57 2.39
N LEU A 338 17.49 24.64 1.69
CA LEU A 338 16.63 24.56 0.51
C LEU A 338 17.25 23.71 -0.61
N LYS A 339 18.56 23.88 -0.88
CA LYS A 339 19.26 23.03 -1.85
C LYS A 339 19.30 21.56 -1.43
N PHE A 340 19.43 21.29 -0.13
CA PHE A 340 19.39 19.93 0.40
C PHE A 340 18.02 19.26 0.20
N VAL A 341 16.90 19.99 0.32
CA VAL A 341 15.55 19.46 0.00
C VAL A 341 15.49 18.90 -1.41
N PHE A 342 16.07 19.61 -2.38
CA PHE A 342 16.18 19.18 -3.77
C PHE A 342 17.44 18.33 -4.04
N GLY A 343 17.98 17.68 -3.01
CA GLY A 343 19.15 16.83 -3.11
C GLY A 343 18.86 15.42 -3.65
N PRO A 344 19.91 14.59 -3.78
CA PRO A 344 19.80 13.22 -4.29
C PRO A 344 18.80 12.33 -3.53
N SER A 345 18.60 12.56 -2.23
CA SER A 345 17.70 11.79 -1.37
C SER A 345 16.23 11.88 -1.77
N LEU A 346 15.75 13.09 -2.11
CA LEU A 346 14.39 13.30 -2.60
C LEU A 346 14.19 12.56 -3.93
N PHE A 347 15.13 12.72 -4.87
CA PHE A 347 15.04 12.11 -6.19
C PHE A 347 15.16 10.58 -6.14
N ALA A 348 16.07 10.05 -5.33
CA ALA A 348 16.21 8.62 -5.14
C ALA A 348 14.95 8.03 -4.49
N SER A 349 14.39 8.68 -3.45
CA SER A 349 13.13 8.25 -2.84
C SER A 349 11.94 8.34 -3.81
N PHE A 350 11.90 9.38 -4.66
CA PHE A 350 10.91 9.47 -5.72
C PHE A 350 11.01 8.31 -6.71
N ILE A 351 12.21 7.97 -7.17
CA ILE A 351 12.46 6.83 -8.06
C ILE A 351 12.04 5.52 -7.39
N CYS A 352 12.35 5.33 -6.10
CA CYS A 352 11.90 4.20 -5.30
C CYS A 352 10.37 4.05 -5.37
N PHE A 353 9.62 5.12 -5.11
CA PHE A 353 8.15 5.09 -5.15
C PHE A 353 7.57 4.91 -6.56
N VAL A 354 8.22 5.44 -7.59
CA VAL A 354 7.84 5.21 -8.98
C VAL A 354 7.98 3.72 -9.32
N ILE A 355 9.14 3.12 -9.03
CA ILE A 355 9.40 1.71 -9.29
C ILE A 355 8.44 0.84 -8.48
N GLN A 356 8.26 1.14 -7.20
CA GLN A 356 7.28 0.48 -6.33
C GLN A 356 5.88 0.51 -6.95
N GLY A 357 5.38 1.68 -7.35
CA GLY A 357 4.06 1.83 -7.95
C GLY A 357 3.91 1.06 -9.26
N VAL A 358 4.92 1.09 -10.13
CA VAL A 358 4.94 0.33 -11.40
C VAL A 358 4.93 -1.17 -11.15
N VAL A 359 5.74 -1.66 -10.20
CA VAL A 359 5.81 -3.08 -9.84
C VAL A 359 4.48 -3.54 -9.24
N ILE A 360 3.85 -2.74 -8.38
CA ILE A 360 2.50 -3.01 -7.84
C ILE A 360 1.50 -3.19 -8.98
N ASP A 361 1.45 -2.25 -9.92
CA ASP A 361 0.49 -2.27 -11.02
C ASP A 361 0.77 -3.39 -12.05
N LYS A 362 1.99 -3.93 -12.07
CA LYS A 362 2.38 -5.07 -12.89
C LYS A 362 2.01 -6.41 -12.24
N ILE A 363 2.30 -6.59 -10.94
CA ILE A 363 2.09 -7.84 -10.22
C ILE A 363 0.63 -7.98 -9.74
N TYR A 364 -0.04 -6.86 -9.46
CA TYR A 364 -1.45 -6.80 -9.04
C TYR A 364 -2.30 -5.89 -9.95
N PRO A 365 -2.56 -6.30 -11.21
CA PRO A 365 -3.31 -5.52 -12.19
C PRO A 365 -4.84 -5.59 -11.99
N LYS A 366 -5.33 -5.55 -10.74
CA LYS A 366 -6.74 -5.85 -10.42
C LYS A 366 -7.75 -4.97 -11.17
N ASN A 367 -7.45 -3.68 -11.32
CA ASN A 367 -8.35 -2.72 -11.97
C ASN A 367 -7.97 -2.43 -13.44
N LYS A 368 -7.17 -3.30 -14.09
CA LYS A 368 -6.91 -3.18 -15.53
C LYS A 368 -8.04 -3.85 -16.31
N LEU A 369 -8.84 -3.02 -16.99
CA LEU A 369 -9.88 -3.46 -17.91
C LEU A 369 -9.30 -3.75 -19.30
N PHE A 370 -9.74 -4.86 -19.88
CA PHE A 370 -9.46 -5.22 -21.25
C PHE A 370 -10.78 -5.44 -21.99
N THR A 371 -10.82 -5.06 -23.26
CA THR A 371 -11.80 -5.56 -24.20
C THR A 371 -11.27 -6.87 -24.72
N VAL A 372 -12.01 -7.94 -24.52
CA VAL A 372 -11.71 -9.27 -25.04
C VAL A 372 -12.60 -9.47 -26.26
N LEU A 373 -11.97 -9.67 -27.42
CA LEU A 373 -12.63 -10.03 -28.67
C LEU A 373 -12.47 -11.54 -28.86
N ILE A 374 -13.56 -12.28 -28.83
CA ILE A 374 -13.61 -13.72 -28.96
C ILE A 374 -14.23 -14.04 -30.31
N SER A 375 -13.42 -14.43 -31.29
CA SER A 375 -13.88 -14.88 -32.60
C SER A 375 -14.16 -16.37 -32.52
N THR A 376 -15.43 -16.77 -32.63
CA THR A 376 -15.87 -18.16 -32.38
C THR A 376 -16.93 -18.60 -33.40
N THR A 377 -16.97 -19.90 -33.66
CA THR A 377 -18.03 -20.56 -34.45
C THR A 377 -19.30 -20.83 -33.64
N LYS A 378 -19.20 -20.81 -32.29
CA LYS A 378 -20.29 -21.13 -31.36
C LYS A 378 -20.65 -19.94 -30.44
N PRO A 379 -21.05 -18.79 -31.00
CA PRO A 379 -21.22 -17.57 -30.21
C PRO A 379 -22.28 -17.67 -29.10
N ARG A 380 -23.34 -18.47 -29.33
CA ARG A 380 -24.43 -18.66 -28.36
C ARG A 380 -23.99 -19.46 -27.13
N GLU A 381 -23.19 -20.50 -27.32
CA GLU A 381 -22.69 -21.34 -26.22
C GLU A 381 -21.70 -20.58 -25.33
N VAL A 382 -20.76 -19.86 -25.96
CA VAL A 382 -19.80 -19.01 -25.24
C VAL A 382 -20.52 -17.92 -24.44
N LYS A 383 -21.54 -17.28 -25.03
CA LYS A 383 -22.40 -16.30 -24.33
C LYS A 383 -23.03 -16.89 -23.07
N ASN A 384 -23.66 -18.06 -23.19
CA ASN A 384 -24.35 -18.71 -22.08
C ASN A 384 -23.35 -19.06 -20.97
N TYR A 385 -22.18 -19.61 -21.33
CA TYR A 385 -21.11 -19.90 -20.38
C TYR A 385 -20.61 -18.65 -19.63
N LEU A 386 -20.46 -17.51 -20.32
CA LEU A 386 -20.06 -16.25 -19.69
C LEU A 386 -21.10 -15.82 -18.65
N PHE A 387 -22.39 -15.83 -18.99
CA PHE A 387 -23.47 -15.50 -18.05
C PHE A 387 -23.54 -16.46 -16.87
N GLU A 388 -23.46 -17.77 -17.11
CA GLU A 388 -23.45 -18.80 -16.06
C GLU A 388 -22.24 -18.67 -15.14
N SER A 389 -21.11 -18.21 -15.67
CA SER A 389 -19.89 -17.97 -14.91
C SER A 389 -19.88 -16.62 -14.20
N GLY A 390 -20.98 -15.87 -14.26
CA GLY A 390 -21.22 -14.64 -13.51
C GLY A 390 -20.91 -13.36 -14.28
N TYR A 391 -20.65 -13.41 -15.58
CA TYR A 391 -20.54 -12.19 -16.37
C TYR A 391 -21.90 -11.51 -16.49
N ARG A 392 -22.01 -10.24 -16.04
CA ARG A 392 -23.29 -9.50 -16.01
C ARG A 392 -23.34 -8.27 -16.88
N ASN A 393 -22.20 -7.90 -17.44
CA ASN A 393 -22.13 -6.71 -18.26
C ASN A 393 -22.66 -7.00 -19.67
N ASN A 394 -22.77 -5.94 -20.47
CA ASN A 394 -23.15 -6.08 -21.86
C ASN A 394 -22.13 -6.94 -22.62
N ILE A 395 -22.66 -7.78 -23.52
CA ILE A 395 -21.90 -8.56 -24.49
C ILE A 395 -22.28 -8.01 -25.86
N HIS A 396 -21.30 -7.53 -26.61
CA HIS A 396 -21.49 -7.03 -27.96
C HIS A 396 -21.21 -8.16 -28.95
N PHE A 397 -22.09 -8.32 -29.95
CA PHE A 397 -21.92 -9.29 -31.02
C PHE A 397 -21.64 -8.55 -32.32
N LEU A 398 -20.57 -8.93 -33.01
CA LEU A 398 -20.42 -8.72 -34.44
C LEU A 398 -20.68 -10.05 -35.12
N GLU A 399 -21.81 -10.15 -35.82
CA GLU A 399 -22.22 -11.38 -36.49
C GLU A 399 -21.58 -11.52 -37.89
N ASN A 400 -21.39 -12.77 -38.32
CA ASN A 400 -21.14 -13.18 -39.71
C ASN A 400 -19.90 -12.60 -40.39
N GLN A 401 -18.72 -12.79 -39.79
CA GLN A 401 -17.45 -12.62 -40.50
C GLN A 401 -17.04 -13.93 -41.16
N THR A 402 -16.88 -13.94 -42.48
CA THR A 402 -16.31 -15.08 -43.22
C THR A 402 -14.79 -15.03 -43.11
N VAL A 403 -14.22 -15.98 -42.37
CA VAL A 403 -12.77 -16.13 -42.24
C VAL A 403 -12.31 -17.29 -43.11
N LYS A 404 -11.28 -17.05 -43.93
CA LYS A 404 -10.63 -18.10 -44.73
C LYS A 404 -9.68 -18.89 -43.83
N LYS A 405 -9.98 -20.17 -43.58
CA LYS A 405 -9.02 -21.15 -43.04
C LYS A 405 -8.52 -22.04 -44.18
N GLU A 406 -7.44 -22.79 -43.95
CA GLU A 406 -6.78 -23.64 -44.96
C GLU A 406 -7.74 -24.54 -45.77
N ASN A 407 -8.87 -24.95 -45.18
CA ASN A 407 -9.88 -25.82 -45.81
C ASN A 407 -11.22 -25.13 -46.18
N GLY A 408 -11.28 -23.79 -46.26
CA GLY A 408 -12.47 -23.08 -46.76
C GLY A 408 -12.87 -21.81 -45.98
N TYR A 409 -14.06 -21.30 -46.27
CA TYR A 409 -14.64 -20.15 -45.58
C TYR A 409 -15.53 -20.61 -44.43
N ILE A 410 -15.23 -20.14 -43.22
CA ILE A 410 -16.03 -20.43 -42.03
C ILE A 410 -16.68 -19.14 -41.57
N ALA A 411 -18.00 -19.17 -41.35
CA ALA A 411 -18.71 -18.09 -40.70
C ALA A 411 -18.35 -18.09 -39.20
N GLN A 412 -17.76 -17.00 -38.74
CA GLN A 412 -17.43 -16.77 -37.35
C GLN A 412 -18.06 -15.48 -36.86
N SER A 413 -18.44 -15.46 -35.59
CA SER A 413 -18.93 -14.24 -34.93
C SER A 413 -17.89 -13.78 -33.91
N VAL A 414 -17.75 -12.46 -33.79
CA VAL A 414 -16.87 -11.85 -32.79
C VAL A 414 -17.71 -11.39 -31.61
N ILE A 415 -17.45 -12.00 -30.45
CA ILE A 415 -18.00 -11.59 -29.17
C ILE A 415 -17.06 -10.58 -28.55
N MET A 416 -17.54 -9.39 -28.25
CA MET A 416 -16.78 -8.35 -27.56
C MET A 416 -17.34 -8.17 -26.15
N ILE A 417 -16.47 -8.40 -25.17
CA ILE A 417 -16.75 -8.18 -23.75
C ILE A 417 -15.70 -7.26 -23.14
N HIS A 418 -16.02 -6.56 -22.06
CA HIS A 418 -15.00 -5.91 -21.24
C HIS A 418 -14.86 -6.66 -19.92
N ILE A 419 -13.65 -6.89 -19.45
CA ILE A 419 -13.45 -7.65 -18.21
C ILE A 419 -12.12 -7.27 -17.56
N GLY A 420 -12.02 -7.43 -16.24
CA GLY A 420 -10.74 -7.31 -15.55
C GLY A 420 -9.80 -8.44 -15.96
N LEU A 421 -8.50 -8.15 -16.12
CA LEU A 421 -7.52 -9.18 -16.51
C LEU A 421 -7.50 -10.38 -15.56
N MET A 422 -7.67 -10.12 -14.26
CA MET A 422 -7.70 -11.16 -13.23
C MET A 422 -8.97 -12.02 -13.30
N ASP A 423 -10.07 -11.45 -13.78
CA ASP A 423 -11.37 -12.13 -13.89
C ASP A 423 -11.50 -12.93 -15.19
N TRP A 424 -10.73 -12.59 -16.23
CA TRP A 424 -10.70 -13.37 -17.48
C TRP A 424 -10.02 -14.74 -17.32
N LYS A 425 -8.92 -14.81 -16.54
CA LYS A 425 -8.11 -16.05 -16.43
C LYS A 425 -8.93 -17.29 -16.05
N PRO A 426 -9.86 -17.24 -15.06
CA PRO A 426 -10.71 -18.39 -14.73
C PRO A 426 -11.71 -18.77 -15.83
N LEU A 427 -12.12 -17.81 -16.67
CA LEU A 427 -13.09 -18.02 -17.75
C LEU A 427 -12.44 -18.61 -19.01
N GLN A 428 -11.16 -18.33 -19.22
CA GLN A 428 -10.43 -18.72 -20.42
C GLN A 428 -10.47 -20.24 -20.66
N ALA A 429 -10.22 -21.05 -19.63
CA ALA A 429 -10.23 -22.51 -19.77
C ALA A 429 -11.61 -23.05 -20.16
N GLY A 430 -12.69 -22.51 -19.57
CA GLY A 430 -14.04 -22.96 -19.91
C GLY A 430 -14.50 -22.48 -21.28
N ALA A 431 -14.10 -21.27 -21.70
CA ALA A 431 -14.33 -20.82 -23.07
C ALA A 431 -13.59 -21.72 -24.07
N ASN A 432 -12.30 -22.04 -23.83
CA ASN A 432 -11.48 -22.91 -24.69
C ASN A 432 -12.07 -24.31 -24.86
N ASN A 433 -12.74 -24.83 -23.83
CA ASN A 433 -13.39 -26.14 -23.91
C ASN A 433 -14.64 -26.15 -24.80
N ILE A 434 -15.30 -25.00 -25.00
CA ILE A 434 -16.52 -24.89 -25.81
C ILE A 434 -16.17 -24.86 -27.31
N ASP A 435 -15.19 -24.01 -27.65
CA ASP A 435 -14.67 -23.86 -29.01
C ASP A 435 -13.13 -23.79 -28.95
N PRO A 436 -12.43 -24.92 -29.18
CA PRO A 436 -10.98 -24.97 -29.20
C PRO A 436 -10.35 -24.11 -30.31
N ASP A 437 -11.11 -23.85 -31.37
CA ASP A 437 -10.67 -23.12 -32.57
C ASP A 437 -10.93 -21.61 -32.51
N MET A 438 -11.42 -21.11 -31.37
CA MET A 438 -11.70 -19.68 -31.21
C MET A 438 -10.42 -18.85 -31.09
N MET A 439 -10.48 -17.62 -31.58
CA MET A 439 -9.40 -16.65 -31.45
C MET A 439 -9.76 -15.60 -30.41
N ILE A 440 -8.89 -15.40 -29.42
CA ILE A 440 -9.08 -14.40 -28.37
C ILE A 440 -8.07 -13.26 -28.57
N SER A 441 -8.55 -12.05 -28.81
CA SER A 441 -7.73 -10.85 -28.89
C SER A 441 -7.99 -9.90 -27.73
N PHE A 442 -6.95 -9.29 -27.18
CA PHE A 442 -7.05 -8.35 -26.06
C PHE A 442 -6.74 -6.93 -26.52
N ILE A 443 -7.66 -6.00 -26.25
CA ILE A 443 -7.44 -4.56 -26.44
C ILE A 443 -7.47 -3.88 -25.08
N ARG A 444 -6.42 -3.12 -24.75
CA ARG A 444 -6.34 -2.39 -23.49
C ARG A 444 -7.43 -1.31 -23.44
N THR A 445 -8.33 -1.40 -22.47
CA THR A 445 -9.42 -0.42 -22.30
C THR A 445 -9.05 0.59 -21.21
N LYS A 446 -9.10 1.88 -21.55
CA LYS A 446 -8.80 2.96 -20.59
C LYS A 446 -9.88 3.08 -19.51
N GLN A 447 -11.15 3.06 -19.92
CA GLN A 447 -12.30 3.20 -19.03
C GLN A 447 -13.58 2.75 -19.74
N VAL A 448 -14.53 2.20 -18.98
CA VAL A 448 -15.93 1.99 -19.41
C VAL A 448 -16.81 2.94 -18.58
N LYS A 449 -17.69 3.70 -19.23
CA LYS A 449 -18.65 4.60 -18.58
C LYS A 449 -20.06 3.99 -18.67
N GLY A 450 -20.86 4.16 -17.62
CA GLY A 450 -22.21 3.61 -17.52
C GLY A 450 -22.37 2.59 -16.38
N PRO A 451 -23.52 1.92 -16.27
CA PRO A 451 -23.76 0.88 -15.29
C PRO A 451 -22.88 -0.35 -15.61
N TRP A 452 -21.74 -0.45 -14.92
CA TRP A 452 -20.72 -1.47 -15.15
C TRP A 452 -20.35 -2.19 -13.85
N SER A 453 -20.34 -3.52 -13.87
CA SER A 453 -19.82 -4.35 -12.79
C SER A 453 -18.36 -4.72 -13.04
N TYR A 454 -17.48 -4.32 -12.13
CA TYR A 454 -16.05 -4.63 -12.16
C TYR A 454 -15.71 -6.04 -11.68
N SER A 455 -16.67 -6.79 -11.17
CA SER A 455 -16.48 -8.16 -10.68
C SER A 455 -17.47 -9.12 -11.33
N LEU A 456 -17.04 -10.35 -11.55
CA LEU A 456 -17.94 -11.46 -11.86
C LEU A 456 -18.93 -11.65 -10.71
N ASP A 457 -20.20 -11.85 -11.07
CA ASP A 457 -21.28 -12.18 -10.16
C ASP A 457 -20.96 -13.50 -9.46
N THR A 458 -21.08 -13.50 -8.15
CA THR A 458 -20.68 -14.63 -7.29
C THR A 458 -21.70 -15.76 -7.29
N GLN A 459 -22.65 -15.79 -8.24
CA GLN A 459 -23.76 -16.74 -8.24
C GLN A 459 -23.36 -18.20 -8.08
N LYS A 460 -22.31 -18.70 -8.77
CA LYS A 460 -21.83 -20.08 -8.56
C LYS A 460 -21.38 -20.33 -7.11
N ARG A 461 -20.67 -19.36 -6.52
CA ARG A 461 -20.28 -19.40 -5.09
C ARG A 461 -21.51 -19.29 -4.19
N GLU A 462 -22.45 -18.41 -4.48
CA GLU A 462 -23.71 -18.26 -3.73
C GLU A 462 -24.54 -19.54 -3.76
N LEU A 463 -24.72 -20.16 -4.93
CA LEU A 463 -25.39 -21.45 -5.13
C LEU A 463 -24.67 -22.56 -4.39
N SER A 464 -23.33 -22.61 -4.41
CA SER A 464 -22.57 -23.59 -3.65
C SER A 464 -22.78 -23.45 -2.14
N LEU A 465 -22.84 -22.22 -1.63
CA LEU A 465 -23.11 -21.92 -0.23
C LEU A 465 -24.57 -22.26 0.13
N TYR A 466 -25.51 -21.90 -0.75
CA TYR A 466 -26.93 -22.21 -0.61
C TYR A 466 -27.16 -23.71 -0.54
N LYS A 467 -26.60 -24.48 -1.49
CA LYS A 467 -26.65 -25.95 -1.51
C LYS A 467 -26.07 -26.53 -0.22
N LYS A 468 -24.89 -26.07 0.21
CA LYS A 468 -24.26 -26.52 1.47
C LYS A 468 -25.14 -26.28 2.71
N VAL A 469 -25.86 -25.15 2.77
CA VAL A 469 -26.78 -24.85 3.87
C VAL A 469 -27.98 -25.79 3.85
N ILE A 470 -28.58 -26.02 2.68
CA ILE A 470 -29.79 -26.86 2.54
C ILE A 470 -29.49 -28.34 2.76
N THR A 471 -28.34 -28.83 2.29
CA THR A 471 -27.96 -30.23 2.45
C THR A 471 -27.69 -30.61 3.91
N ASP A 472 -27.32 -29.64 4.76
CA ASP A 472 -27.10 -29.88 6.19
C ASP A 472 -28.43 -29.82 6.96
N ARG A 473 -28.99 -31.02 7.23
CA ARG A 473 -30.25 -31.19 7.96
C ARG A 473 -30.25 -30.49 9.33
N ARG A 474 -29.11 -30.46 10.04
CA ARG A 474 -29.02 -29.84 11.38
C ARG A 474 -29.07 -28.32 11.29
N LEU A 475 -28.42 -27.74 10.27
CA LEU A 475 -28.48 -26.31 10.00
C LEU A 475 -29.89 -25.87 9.60
N MET A 476 -30.55 -26.63 8.72
CA MET A 476 -31.93 -26.35 8.30
C MET A 476 -32.92 -26.36 9.47
N ALA A 477 -32.86 -27.37 10.35
CA ALA A 477 -33.69 -27.42 11.54
C ALA A 477 -33.49 -26.21 12.47
N ARG A 478 -32.25 -25.71 12.58
CA ARG A 478 -31.93 -24.49 13.36
C ARG A 478 -32.46 -23.23 12.70
N ILE A 479 -32.34 -23.12 11.37
CA ILE A 479 -32.87 -21.99 10.59
C ILE A 479 -34.38 -21.91 10.76
N GLU A 480 -35.08 -23.03 10.60
CA GLU A 480 -36.54 -23.09 10.76
C GLU A 480 -36.95 -22.67 12.17
N LYS A 481 -36.38 -23.29 13.20
CA LYS A 481 -36.71 -22.97 14.60
C LYS A 481 -36.47 -21.48 14.94
N GLU A 482 -35.34 -20.92 14.51
CA GLU A 482 -35.00 -19.51 14.76
C GLU A 482 -35.90 -18.56 13.95
N SER A 483 -36.28 -18.93 12.72
CA SER A 483 -37.22 -18.15 11.90
C SER A 483 -38.63 -18.10 12.49
N ILE A 484 -39.13 -19.21 13.05
CA ILE A 484 -40.43 -19.28 13.73
C ILE A 484 -40.42 -18.39 14.97
N LEU A 485 -39.37 -18.47 15.80
CA LEU A 485 -39.24 -17.63 16.99
C LEU A 485 -39.20 -16.13 16.64
N LEU A 486 -38.43 -15.73 15.62
CA LEU A 486 -38.37 -14.34 15.18
C LEU A 486 -39.73 -13.83 14.65
N THR A 487 -40.47 -14.69 13.95
CA THR A 487 -41.80 -14.34 13.44
C THR A 487 -42.82 -14.23 14.57
N LYS A 488 -42.82 -15.16 15.54
CA LYS A 488 -43.64 -15.05 16.76
C LYS A 488 -43.42 -13.73 17.48
N GLN A 489 -42.14 -13.34 17.65
CA GLN A 489 -41.80 -12.07 18.30
C GLN A 489 -42.34 -10.85 17.55
N ARG A 490 -42.25 -10.84 16.21
CA ARG A 490 -42.83 -9.77 15.38
C ARG A 490 -44.34 -9.69 15.55
N ILE A 491 -45.04 -10.81 15.45
CA ILE A 491 -46.50 -10.88 15.65
C ILE A 491 -46.88 -10.34 17.03
N THR A 492 -46.17 -10.74 18.09
CA THR A 492 -46.45 -10.22 19.45
C THR A 492 -46.17 -8.72 19.60
N ASN A 493 -45.16 -8.19 18.91
CA ASN A 493 -44.85 -6.75 18.95
C ASN A 493 -45.88 -5.93 18.17
N ASP A 494 -46.34 -6.43 17.01
CA ASP A 494 -47.39 -5.79 16.21
C ASP A 494 -48.72 -5.77 16.98
N LYS A 495 -49.06 -6.85 17.70
CA LYS A 495 -50.22 -6.90 18.60
C LYS A 495 -50.11 -5.87 19.74
N LYS A 496 -48.92 -5.73 20.36
CA LYS A 496 -48.67 -4.72 21.41
C LYS A 496 -48.77 -3.28 20.90
N LEU A 497 -48.29 -3.00 19.69
CA LEU A 497 -48.37 -1.68 19.05
C LEU A 497 -49.82 -1.31 18.71
N LYS A 498 -50.60 -2.25 18.16
CA LYS A 498 -52.04 -2.04 17.90
C LYS A 498 -52.86 -1.82 19.17
N ASN A 499 -52.51 -2.46 20.27
CA ASN A 499 -53.18 -2.22 21.55
C ASN A 499 -52.82 -0.86 22.14
N LYS A 500 -51.58 -0.39 21.98
CA LYS A 500 -51.15 0.95 22.42
C LYS A 500 -51.80 2.08 21.62
N SER A 501 -52.05 1.89 20.32
CA SER A 501 -52.71 2.89 19.48
C SER A 501 -54.23 2.95 19.67
N LYS A 502 -54.83 1.97 20.36
CA LYS A 502 -56.25 1.98 20.74
C LYS A 502 -56.52 2.63 22.09
N THR A 503 -55.47 2.89 22.87
CA THR A 503 -55.52 3.50 24.21
C THR A 503 -55.10 4.97 24.22
N PHE A 504 -54.97 5.60 23.05
CA PHE A 504 -54.76 7.03 22.88
C PHE A 504 -55.91 7.65 22.10
#